data_AF-A0A2D9MU88-F1
#
_entry.id   AF-A0A2D9MU88-F1
#
_cell.length_a   1.000
_cell.length_b   1.000
_cell.length_c   1.000
_cell.angle_alpha   90.00
_cell.angle_beta   90.00
_cell.angle_gamma   90.00
#
_symmetry.space_group_name_H-M   'P 1'
#
loop_
_entity.id
_entity.type
_entity.pdbx_description
1 polymer ?
#
loop_
_entity_poly.entity_id
_entity_poly.type
_entity_poly.pdbx_seq_one_letter_code
_entity_poly.pdbx_strand_id
1 'polypeptide(L)'
;MSMAPLASGVPMGASHGIGYVLGAAFDIPHGHTSCIMLPAVMRWNEKANYSRQVRVSQAMGSPETSASQLLEKLIQDLGMPTRLSDVDINAKDFASIAEKAMGTPWVPHNPRKINCPSDVLEILKLAE
;
A
#
# COMPACT_ATOMS: atom_id res chain seq x y z
N MET A 1 -14.10 -7.12 -6.37
CA MET A 1 -13.03 -8.10 -6.57
C MET A 1 -11.70 -7.38 -6.57
N SER A 2 -10.78 -7.67 -5.65
CA SER A 2 -9.48 -6.98 -5.52
C SER A 2 -8.59 -7.09 -6.77
N MET A 3 -8.85 -8.08 -7.63
CA MET A 3 -8.09 -8.37 -8.85
C MET A 3 -8.76 -7.91 -10.16
N ALA A 4 -9.88 -7.17 -10.09
CA ALA A 4 -10.58 -6.68 -11.29
C ALA A 4 -9.69 -5.87 -12.26
N PRO A 5 -8.74 -5.03 -11.81
CA PRO A 5 -7.88 -4.28 -12.74
C PRO A 5 -6.99 -5.17 -13.62
N LEU A 6 -6.60 -6.36 -13.13
CA LEU A 6 -5.78 -7.30 -13.89
C LEU A 6 -6.53 -7.83 -15.12
N ALA A 7 -7.84 -8.03 -15.02
CA ALA A 7 -8.68 -8.45 -16.16
C ALA A 7 -8.71 -7.39 -17.28
N SER A 8 -8.43 -6.13 -16.95
CA SER A 8 -8.28 -5.02 -17.91
C SER A 8 -6.82 -4.73 -18.31
N GLY A 9 -5.88 -5.61 -17.94
CA GLY A 9 -4.46 -5.44 -18.27
C GLY A 9 -3.72 -4.37 -17.46
N VAL A 10 -4.31 -3.90 -16.35
CA VAL A 10 -3.66 -2.92 -15.46
C VAL A 10 -2.94 -3.69 -14.34
N PRO A 11 -1.59 -3.65 -14.27
CA PRO A 11 -0.86 -4.38 -13.24
C PRO A 11 -1.10 -3.77 -11.86
N MET A 12 -0.90 -4.59 -10.83
CA MET A 12 -0.86 -4.13 -9.43
C MET A 12 0.50 -3.48 -9.11
N GLY A 13 0.61 -2.82 -7.96
CA GLY A 13 1.84 -2.14 -7.52
C GLY A 13 2.34 -2.60 -6.15
N ALA A 14 3.11 -1.74 -5.49
CA ALA A 14 3.80 -2.06 -4.23
C ALA A 14 2.85 -2.47 -3.10
N SER A 15 1.63 -1.92 -3.03
CA SER A 15 0.65 -2.32 -2.00
C SER A 15 0.34 -3.81 -2.06
N HIS A 16 0.19 -4.36 -3.27
CA HIS A 16 -0.10 -5.78 -3.47
C HIS A 16 1.15 -6.64 -3.28
N GLY A 17 2.30 -6.16 -3.77
CA GLY A 17 3.60 -6.83 -3.59
C GLY A 17 3.98 -6.99 -2.12
N ILE A 18 3.95 -5.90 -1.35
CA ILE A 18 4.21 -5.95 0.10
C ILE A 18 3.14 -6.79 0.78
N GLY A 19 1.86 -6.64 0.42
CA GLY A 19 0.77 -7.45 0.98
C GLY A 19 0.94 -8.96 0.80
N TYR A 20 1.54 -9.43 -0.31
CA TYR A 20 1.88 -10.85 -0.49
C TYR A 20 2.88 -11.34 0.56
N VAL A 21 3.88 -10.52 0.91
CA VAL A 21 4.84 -10.86 1.95
C VAL A 21 4.16 -10.89 3.32
N LEU A 22 3.32 -9.90 3.62
CA LEU A 22 2.57 -9.84 4.88
C LEU A 22 1.68 -11.07 5.07
N GLY A 23 0.90 -11.42 4.05
CA GLY A 23 0.05 -12.61 4.09
C GLY A 23 0.85 -13.91 4.21
N ALA A 24 1.94 -14.07 3.43
CA ALA A 24 2.71 -15.31 3.43
C ALA A 24 3.57 -15.52 4.68
N ALA A 25 4.11 -14.45 5.27
CA ALA A 25 5.04 -14.55 6.39
C ALA A 25 4.38 -14.36 7.76
N PHE A 26 3.22 -13.70 7.84
CA PHE A 26 2.56 -13.32 9.09
C PHE A 26 1.08 -13.75 9.16
N ASP A 27 0.60 -14.51 8.18
CA ASP A 27 -0.79 -15.01 8.12
C ASP A 27 -1.86 -13.91 8.17
N ILE A 28 -1.54 -12.73 7.65
CA ILE A 28 -2.47 -11.60 7.62
C ILE A 28 -3.47 -11.77 6.46
N PRO A 29 -4.79 -11.68 6.70
CA PRO A 29 -5.78 -11.75 5.64
C PRO A 29 -5.52 -10.71 4.54
N HIS A 30 -5.61 -11.11 3.28
CA HIS A 30 -5.22 -10.27 2.15
C HIS A 30 -5.94 -8.91 2.12
N GLY A 31 -7.23 -8.86 2.51
CA GLY A 31 -7.97 -7.61 2.65
C GLY A 31 -7.32 -6.65 3.65
N HIS A 32 -6.87 -7.15 4.81
CA HIS A 32 -6.22 -6.36 5.86
C HIS A 32 -4.88 -5.82 5.37
N THR A 33 -4.08 -6.66 4.67
CA THR A 33 -2.81 -6.19 4.08
C THR A 33 -3.02 -5.03 3.10
N SER A 34 -4.14 -5.03 2.36
CA SER A 34 -4.46 -3.96 1.41
C SER A 34 -4.92 -2.70 2.13
N CYS A 35 -5.71 -2.83 3.21
CA CYS A 35 -6.13 -1.72 4.05
C CYS A 35 -4.93 -0.97 4.63
N ILE A 36 -3.93 -1.70 5.15
CA ILE A 36 -2.74 -1.11 5.75
C ILE A 36 -1.81 -0.49 4.69
N MET A 37 -1.52 -1.25 3.61
CA MET A 37 -0.46 -0.84 2.69
C MET A 37 -0.89 0.18 1.65
N LEU A 38 -2.15 0.22 1.23
CA LEU A 38 -2.59 1.07 0.13
C LEU A 38 -2.45 2.58 0.46
N PRO A 39 -2.91 3.09 1.62
CA PRO A 39 -2.71 4.50 1.98
C PRO A 39 -1.22 4.88 2.05
N ALA A 40 -0.40 4.05 2.67
CA ALA A 40 1.04 4.29 2.80
C ALA A 40 1.75 4.33 1.43
N VAL A 41 1.43 3.39 0.54
CA VAL A 41 1.97 3.37 -0.83
C VAL A 41 1.47 4.55 -1.65
N MET A 42 0.21 4.97 -1.49
CA MET A 42 -0.31 6.18 -2.14
C MET A 42 0.45 7.43 -1.68
N ARG A 43 0.68 7.58 -0.36
CA ARG A 43 1.47 8.68 0.21
C ARG A 43 2.90 8.69 -0.35
N TRP A 44 3.56 7.54 -0.42
CA TRP A 44 4.91 7.45 -1.00
C TRP A 44 4.96 7.75 -2.51
N ASN A 45 3.90 7.37 -3.23
CA ASN A 45 3.76 7.58 -4.67
C ASN A 45 3.31 8.99 -5.07
N GLU A 46 2.89 9.83 -4.12
CA GLU A 46 2.26 11.12 -4.40
C GLU A 46 3.07 11.98 -5.38
N LYS A 47 4.40 12.09 -5.16
CA LYS A 47 5.31 12.83 -6.05
C LYS A 47 5.33 12.33 -7.50
N ALA A 48 5.01 11.06 -7.75
CA ALA A 48 5.05 10.45 -9.07
C ALA A 48 3.68 10.43 -9.77
N ASN A 49 2.57 10.42 -9.03
CA ASN A 49 1.23 10.26 -9.60
C ASN A 49 0.15 11.18 -8.99
N TYR A 50 0.54 12.30 -8.41
CA TYR A 50 -0.35 13.30 -7.79
C TYR A 50 -1.61 13.60 -8.62
N SER A 51 -1.46 13.95 -9.90
CA SER A 51 -2.60 14.29 -10.77
C SER A 51 -3.61 13.15 -10.98
N ARG A 52 -3.16 11.89 -10.85
CA ARG A 52 -4.06 10.72 -10.87
C ARG A 52 -4.75 10.53 -9.51
N GLN A 53 -4.04 10.78 -8.40
CA GLN A 53 -4.62 10.73 -7.06
C GLN A 53 -5.67 11.81 -6.82
N VAL A 54 -5.50 13.02 -7.39
CA VAL A 54 -6.53 14.07 -7.32
C VAL A 54 -7.87 13.60 -7.90
N ARG A 55 -7.88 12.75 -8.93
CA ARG A 55 -9.13 12.16 -9.47
C ARG A 55 -9.80 11.23 -8.46
N VAL A 56 -9.01 10.52 -7.66
CA VAL A 56 -9.53 9.69 -6.55
C VAL A 56 -10.11 10.60 -5.47
N SER A 57 -9.39 11.65 -5.04
CA SER A 57 -9.90 12.63 -4.08
C SER A 57 -11.19 13.31 -4.53
N GLN A 58 -11.28 13.68 -5.82
CA GLN A 58 -12.49 14.21 -6.45
C GLN A 58 -13.64 13.21 -6.39
N ALA A 59 -13.40 11.94 -6.76
CA ALA A 59 -14.41 10.89 -6.70
C ALA A 59 -14.88 10.60 -5.26
N MET A 60 -14.03 10.85 -4.26
CA MET A 60 -14.35 10.76 -2.84
C MET A 60 -14.98 12.05 -2.28
N GLY A 61 -15.21 13.08 -3.11
CA GLY A 61 -15.90 14.31 -2.72
C GLY A 61 -15.05 15.34 -1.98
N SER A 62 -13.72 15.17 -1.91
CA SER A 62 -12.82 16.09 -1.20
C SER A 62 -11.52 16.30 -1.99
N PRO A 63 -11.55 17.08 -3.09
CA PRO A 63 -10.39 17.25 -3.99
C PRO A 63 -9.15 17.85 -3.32
N GLU A 64 -9.33 18.66 -2.28
CA GLU A 64 -8.24 19.32 -1.54
C GLU A 64 -7.55 18.42 -0.51
N THR A 65 -8.15 17.27 -0.19
CA THR A 65 -7.57 16.30 0.74
C THR A 65 -6.82 15.23 -0.04
N SER A 66 -5.64 14.83 0.42
CA SER A 66 -4.89 13.77 -0.26
C SER A 66 -5.69 12.47 -0.30
N ALA A 67 -5.66 11.76 -1.43
CA ALA A 67 -6.40 10.52 -1.59
C ALA A 67 -5.97 9.45 -0.57
N SER A 68 -4.70 9.48 -0.15
CA SER A 68 -4.19 8.61 0.92
C SER A 68 -4.89 8.84 2.26
N GLN A 69 -5.09 10.08 2.67
CA GLN A 69 -5.79 10.43 3.92
C GLN A 69 -7.28 10.10 3.86
N LEU A 70 -7.93 10.38 2.72
CA LEU A 70 -9.34 10.04 2.53
C LEU A 70 -9.56 8.53 2.60
N LEU A 71 -8.66 7.76 1.99
CA LEU A 71 -8.73 6.30 2.02
C LEU A 71 -8.45 5.75 3.42
N GLU A 72 -7.43 6.26 4.12
CA GLU A 72 -7.13 5.87 5.51
C GLU A 72 -8.33 6.14 6.42
N LYS A 73 -8.95 7.31 6.31
CA LYS A 73 -10.18 7.64 7.05
C LYS A 73 -11.34 6.69 6.73
N LEU A 74 -11.57 6.40 5.44
CA LEU A 74 -12.62 5.46 5.04
C LEU A 74 -12.40 4.07 5.65
N ILE A 75 -11.15 3.59 5.67
CA ILE A 75 -10.79 2.29 6.25
C ILE A 75 -11.03 2.29 7.77
N GLN A 76 -10.66 3.38 8.47
CA GLN A 76 -10.94 3.56 9.90
C GLN A 76 -12.44 3.58 10.20
N ASP A 77 -13.23 4.31 9.41
CA ASP A 77 -14.69 4.40 9.58
C ASP A 77 -15.37 3.03 9.37
N LEU A 78 -14.72 2.10 8.65
CA LEU A 78 -15.15 0.70 8.47
C LEU A 78 -14.66 -0.25 9.58
N GLY A 79 -13.88 0.24 10.55
CA GLY A 79 -13.31 -0.57 11.63
C GLY A 79 -12.21 -1.54 11.18
N MET A 80 -11.55 -1.25 10.05
CA MET A 80 -10.49 -2.07 9.47
C MET A 80 -9.10 -1.56 9.88
N PRO A 81 -8.06 -2.41 9.91
CA PRO A 81 -6.73 -1.99 10.33
C PRO A 81 -6.12 -0.99 9.33
N THR A 82 -5.38 -0.01 9.86
CA THR A 82 -4.68 1.00 9.07
C THR A 82 -3.18 1.02 9.31
N ARG A 83 -2.71 0.32 10.34
CA ARG A 83 -1.30 0.25 10.72
C ARG A 83 -0.80 -1.18 10.75
N LEU A 84 0.51 -1.34 10.54
CA LEU A 84 1.22 -2.62 10.71
C LEU A 84 1.15 -3.09 12.17
N SER A 85 1.16 -2.16 13.12
CA SER A 85 1.00 -2.44 14.55
C SER A 85 -0.39 -2.99 14.91
N ASP A 86 -1.44 -2.71 14.12
CA ASP A 86 -2.79 -3.28 14.32
C ASP A 86 -2.83 -4.80 14.06
N VAL A 87 -1.77 -5.35 13.46
CA VAL A 87 -1.61 -6.78 13.08
C VAL A 87 -0.28 -7.35 13.60
N ASP A 88 0.21 -6.82 14.72
CA ASP A 88 1.40 -7.29 15.45
C ASP A 88 2.72 -7.27 14.65
N ILE A 89 2.81 -6.45 13.60
CA ILE A 89 4.05 -6.23 12.83
C ILE A 89 4.74 -4.96 13.32
N ASN A 90 6.00 -5.11 13.72
CA ASN A 90 6.77 -4.03 14.35
C ASN A 90 8.06 -3.75 13.56
N ALA A 91 8.77 -2.68 13.92
CA ALA A 91 10.00 -2.24 13.24
C ALA A 91 11.08 -3.34 13.08
N LYS A 92 11.13 -4.32 13.99
CA LYS A 92 12.05 -5.49 13.92
C LYS A 92 11.82 -6.35 12.68
N ASP A 93 10.60 -6.36 12.14
CA ASP A 93 10.18 -7.20 11.02
C ASP A 93 10.42 -6.51 9.66
N PHE A 94 10.58 -5.18 9.66
CA PHE A 94 10.57 -4.35 8.45
C PHE A 94 11.71 -4.71 7.49
N ALA A 95 12.90 -5.01 8.00
CA ALA A 95 14.04 -5.40 7.17
C ALA A 95 13.73 -6.68 6.37
N SER A 96 13.14 -7.70 7.01
CA SER A 96 12.77 -8.94 6.32
C SER A 96 11.65 -8.71 5.30
N ILE A 97 10.66 -7.88 5.64
CA ILE A 97 9.55 -7.56 4.74
C ILE A 97 10.06 -6.82 3.51
N ALA A 98 10.93 -5.83 3.69
CA ALA A 98 11.50 -5.04 2.61
C ALA A 98 12.30 -5.89 1.62
N GLU A 99 13.18 -6.76 2.11
CA GLU A 99 13.97 -7.68 1.27
C GLU A 99 13.06 -8.63 0.47
N LYS A 100 12.09 -9.26 1.14
CA LYS A 100 11.15 -10.19 0.47
C LYS A 100 10.27 -9.48 -0.55
N ALA A 101 9.86 -8.24 -0.30
CA ALA A 101 9.00 -7.48 -1.20
C ALA A 101 9.67 -7.23 -2.56
N MET A 102 11.00 -7.06 -2.59
CA MET A 102 11.76 -6.88 -3.83
C MET A 102 11.66 -8.09 -4.78
N GLY A 103 11.40 -9.29 -4.25
CA GLY A 103 11.20 -10.51 -5.03
C GLY A 103 9.78 -10.70 -5.59
N THR A 104 8.85 -9.80 -5.27
CA THR A 104 7.44 -9.94 -5.71
C THR A 104 7.23 -9.38 -7.11
N PRO A 105 6.34 -9.97 -7.93
CA PRO A 105 6.14 -9.55 -9.31
C PRO A 105 5.45 -8.17 -9.44
N TRP A 106 4.92 -7.62 -8.34
CA TRP A 106 4.10 -6.40 -8.34
C TRP A 106 4.90 -5.13 -8.03
N VAL A 107 5.96 -5.24 -7.21
CA VAL A 107 6.81 -4.09 -6.87
C VAL A 107 7.42 -3.40 -8.12
N PRO A 108 7.90 -4.12 -9.15
CA PRO A 108 8.43 -3.50 -10.36
C PRO A 108 7.44 -2.64 -11.15
N HIS A 109 6.13 -2.84 -10.97
CA HIS A 109 5.07 -2.13 -11.68
C HIS A 109 4.58 -0.88 -10.93
N ASN A 110 5.16 -0.56 -9.77
CA ASN A 110 4.79 0.62 -9.00
C ASN A 110 5.14 1.92 -9.74
N PRO A 111 4.27 2.95 -9.75
CA PRO A 111 4.48 4.17 -10.56
C PRO A 111 5.71 4.99 -10.16
N ARG A 112 6.05 5.03 -8.87
CA ARG A 112 7.37 5.48 -8.42
C ARG A 112 8.28 4.26 -8.36
N LYS A 113 9.39 4.26 -9.09
CA LYS A 113 10.33 3.13 -9.11
C LYS A 113 10.85 2.84 -7.70
N ILE A 114 10.80 1.57 -7.31
CA ILE A 114 11.39 1.01 -6.10
C ILE A 114 12.64 0.25 -6.55
N ASN A 115 13.82 0.75 -6.20
CA ASN A 115 15.10 0.22 -6.71
C ASN A 115 15.77 -0.71 -5.71
N CYS A 116 15.49 -0.55 -4.42
CA CYS A 116 16.16 -1.30 -3.36
C CYS A 116 15.25 -1.45 -2.12
N PRO A 117 15.58 -2.38 -1.20
CA PRO A 117 14.83 -2.59 0.03
C PRO A 117 14.63 -1.32 0.88
N SER A 118 15.55 -0.35 0.83
CA SER A 118 15.38 0.90 1.58
C SER A 118 14.20 1.74 1.11
N ASP A 119 13.83 1.69 -0.18
CA ASP A 119 12.62 2.34 -0.68
C ASP A 119 11.36 1.70 -0.07
N VAL A 120 11.37 0.38 0.11
CA VAL A 120 10.26 -0.34 0.77
C VAL A 120 10.21 -0.02 2.26
N LEU A 121 11.36 0.13 2.93
CA LEU A 121 11.40 0.57 4.33
C LEU A 121 10.78 1.96 4.53
N GLU A 122 10.96 2.89 3.59
CA GLU A 122 10.26 4.18 3.64
C GLU A 122 8.74 3.99 3.60
N ILE A 123 8.23 3.09 2.75
CA ILE A 123 6.80 2.78 2.65
C ILE A 123 6.29 2.16 3.96
N LEU A 124 7.01 1.18 4.53
CA LEU A 124 6.60 0.50 5.77
C LEU A 124 6.50 1.48 6.95
N LYS A 125 7.43 2.44 7.04
CA LYS A 125 7.37 3.50 8.06
C LYS A 125 6.18 4.45 7.92
N LEU A 126 5.60 4.58 6.72
CA LEU A 126 4.37 5.34 6.51
C LEU A 126 3.11 4.56 6.93
N ALA A 127 3.26 3.26 7.17
CA ALA A 127 2.21 2.34 7.62
C ALA A 127 2.39 1.87 9.08
N GLU A 128 3.35 2.43 9.82
CA GLU A 128 3.64 2.05 11.21
C GLU A 128 2.50 2.42 12.19
#